data_AF-A0A969APG2-F1
#
_entry.id   AF-A0A969APG2-F1
#
_cell.length_a   1.000
_cell.length_b   1.000
_cell.length_c   1.000
_cell.angle_alpha   90.00
_cell.angle_beta   90.00
_cell.angle_gamma   90.00
#
_symmetry.space_group_name_H-M   'P 1'
#
loop_
_entity.id
_entity.type
_entity.pdbx_description
1 polymer ?
#
loop_
_entity_poly.entity_id
_entity_poly.type
_entity_poly.pdbx_seq_one_letter_code
_entity_poly.pdbx_strand_id
1 'polypeptide(L)'
;MLPICYQFRDESLLQIRKNATVAVGINFLSVLAGTVVGTWVAVPPTQERQEISSIQPILIGVGIGEIIGLILALIVIWMGNKNESSI
;
A
#
# COMPACT_ATOMS: atom_id res chain seq x y z
N MET A 1 1.46 21.25 34.09
CA MET A 1 0.30 20.61 33.43
C MET A 1 0.27 20.84 31.91
N LEU A 2 0.48 22.06 31.39
CA LEU A 2 0.57 22.29 29.92
C LEU A 2 1.61 21.46 29.14
N PRO A 3 2.87 21.28 29.59
CA PRO A 3 3.88 20.62 28.76
C PRO A 3 3.60 19.13 28.51
N ILE A 4 2.92 18.48 29.46
CA ILE A 4 2.55 17.06 29.36
C ILE A 4 1.48 16.87 28.28
N CYS A 5 0.50 17.77 28.21
CA CYS A 5 -0.54 17.73 27.16
C CYS A 5 0.04 17.96 25.75
N TYR A 6 1.07 18.81 25.62
CA TYR A 6 1.77 19.00 24.35
C TYR A 6 2.56 17.75 23.96
N GLN A 7 3.23 17.10 24.92
CA GLN A 7 3.96 15.86 24.65
C GLN A 7 3.03 14.72 24.18
N PHE A 8 1.88 14.52 24.83
CA PHE A 8 0.89 13.52 24.39
C PHE A 8 0.32 13.83 23.00
N ARG A 9 0.12 15.11 22.66
CA ARG A 9 -0.30 15.51 21.32
C ARG A 9 0.77 15.20 20.27
N ASP A 10 2.03 15.49 20.56
CA ASP A 10 3.11 15.27 19.61
C ASP A 10 3.36 13.76 19.38
N GLU A 11 3.25 12.93 20.42
CA GLU A 11 3.37 11.48 20.31
C GLU A 11 2.23 10.86 19.47
N SER A 12 0.98 11.29 19.70
CA SER A 12 -0.17 10.84 18.90
C SER A 12 -0.08 11.28 17.44
N LEU A 13 0.29 12.54 17.16
CA LEU A 13 0.52 13.02 15.79
C LEU A 13 1.66 12.27 15.09
N LEU A 14 2.73 11.92 15.81
CA LEU A 14 3.84 11.14 15.28
C LEU A 14 3.41 9.71 14.93
N GLN A 15 2.59 9.06 15.76
CA GLN A 15 2.04 7.74 15.47
C GLN A 15 1.11 7.76 14.25
N ILE A 16 0.21 8.74 14.17
CA ILE A 16 -0.67 8.90 13.00
C ILE A 16 0.15 9.06 11.72
N ARG A 17 1.19 9.89 11.73
CA ARG A 17 2.07 10.08 10.56
C ARG A 17 2.79 8.78 10.19
N LYS A 18 3.28 8.00 11.16
CA LYS A 18 3.92 6.71 10.90
C LYS A 18 2.94 5.73 10.26
N ASN A 19 1.74 5.58 10.81
CA ASN A 19 0.71 4.68 10.27
C ASN A 19 0.30 5.09 8.85
N ALA A 20 0.12 6.39 8.61
CA ALA A 20 -0.18 6.90 7.27
C ALA A 20 0.96 6.62 6.27
N THR A 21 2.22 6.81 6.68
CA THR A 21 3.38 6.54 5.82
C THR A 21 3.48 5.06 5.46
N VAL A 22 3.25 4.17 6.42
CA VAL A 22 3.22 2.72 6.20
C VAL A 22 2.07 2.33 5.27
N ALA A 23 0.88 2.88 5.46
CA ALA A 23 -0.27 2.62 4.61
C ALA A 23 -0.02 3.02 3.14
N VAL A 24 0.58 4.19 2.91
CA VAL A 24 0.98 4.64 1.57
C VAL A 24 2.05 3.72 0.98
N GLY A 25 3.03 3.31 1.79
CA GLY A 25 4.08 2.39 1.37
C GLY A 25 3.54 1.03 0.93
N ILE A 26 2.61 0.46 1.70
CA ILE A 26 1.94 -0.81 1.38
C ILE A 26 1.16 -0.69 0.07
N ASN A 27 0.40 0.38 -0.11
CA ASN A 27 -0.36 0.59 -1.33
C ASN A 27 0.56 0.69 -2.55
N PHE A 28 1.62 1.50 -2.45
CA PHE A 28 2.59 1.64 -3.53
C PHE A 28 3.29 0.31 -3.89
N LEU A 29 3.70 -0.47 -2.89
CA LEU A 29 4.32 -1.78 -3.12
C LEU A 29 3.37 -2.75 -3.82
N SER A 30 2.10 -2.74 -3.42
CA SER A 30 1.08 -3.62 -4.00
C SER A 30 0.76 -3.27 -5.45
N VAL A 31 0.69 -1.97 -5.77
CA VAL A 31 0.52 -1.49 -7.15
C VAL A 31 1.74 -1.87 -8.00
N LEU A 32 2.96 -1.68 -7.51
CA LEU A 32 4.17 -2.10 -8.20
C LEU A 32 4.18 -3.61 -8.47
N ALA A 33 3.89 -4.42 -7.46
CA ALA A 33 3.82 -5.88 -7.60
C ALA A 33 2.76 -6.28 -8.64
N GLY A 34 1.56 -5.70 -8.57
CA GLY A 34 0.49 -5.93 -9.54
C GLY A 34 0.90 -5.54 -10.98
N THR A 35 1.60 -4.42 -11.13
CA THR A 35 2.13 -3.95 -12.42
C THR A 35 3.16 -4.94 -12.98
N VAL A 36 4.10 -5.39 -12.16
CA VAL A 36 5.13 -6.36 -12.56
C VAL A 36 4.47 -7.68 -12.98
N VAL A 37 3.56 -8.22 -12.16
CA VAL A 37 2.85 -9.48 -12.49
C VAL A 37 2.03 -9.32 -13.77
N GLY A 38 1.27 -8.23 -13.92
CA GLY A 38 0.50 -7.96 -15.13
C GLY A 38 1.37 -7.82 -16.38
N THR A 39 2.58 -7.25 -16.22
CA THR A 39 3.58 -7.14 -17.30
C THR A 39 4.15 -8.50 -17.68
N TRP A 40 4.46 -9.37 -16.72
CA TRP A 40 4.92 -10.73 -16.99
C TRP A 40 3.87 -11.57 -17.72
N VAL A 41 2.58 -11.32 -17.46
CA VAL A 41 1.48 -11.97 -18.17
C VAL A 41 1.32 -11.38 -19.58
N ALA A 42 1.44 -10.06 -19.75
CA ALA A 42 1.32 -9.40 -21.04
C ALA A 42 2.51 -9.66 -21.98
N VAL A 43 3.71 -9.75 -21.43
CA VAL A 43 4.97 -9.95 -22.15
C VAL A 43 5.80 -10.99 -21.39
N PRO A 44 5.56 -12.28 -21.63
CA PRO A 44 6.32 -13.33 -20.99
C PRO A 44 7.80 -13.24 -21.41
N PRO A 45 8.75 -13.46 -20.47
CA PRO A 45 10.18 -13.28 -20.71
C PRO A 45 10.76 -14.29 -21.72
N THR A 46 10.01 -15.34 -22.07
CA THR A 46 10.37 -16.36 -23.05
C THR A 46 10.01 -15.98 -24.49
N GLN A 47 9.37 -14.82 -24.72
CA GLN A 47 8.91 -14.41 -26.04
C GLN A 47 10.04 -13.71 -26.83
N GLU A 48 10.52 -14.34 -27.92
CA GLU A 48 11.61 -13.81 -28.78
C GLU A 48 11.27 -12.48 -29.46
N ARG A 49 9.97 -12.21 -29.70
CA ARG A 49 9.44 -10.92 -30.17
C ARG A 49 8.50 -10.33 -29.14
N GLN A 50 8.93 -9.25 -28.48
CA GLN A 50 8.11 -8.47 -27.55
C GLN A 50 7.10 -7.59 -28.30
N GLU A 51 6.09 -8.21 -28.89
CA GLU A 51 4.93 -7.50 -29.43
C GLU A 51 3.84 -7.45 -28.34
N ILE A 52 3.60 -6.25 -27.81
CA ILE A 52 2.52 -6.02 -26.84
C ILE A 52 1.21 -6.03 -27.63
N SER A 53 0.58 -7.21 -27.71
CA SER A 53 -0.71 -7.38 -28.39
C SER A 53 -1.87 -6.71 -27.61
N SER A 54 -1.77 -6.63 -26.28
CA SER A 54 -2.79 -6.00 -25.44
C SER A 54 -2.23 -5.49 -24.11
N ILE A 55 -2.62 -4.28 -23.72
CA ILE A 55 -2.31 -3.67 -22.41
C ILE A 55 -3.23 -4.18 -21.29
N GLN A 56 -4.34 -4.85 -21.63
CA GLN A 56 -5.32 -5.34 -20.64
C GLN A 56 -4.73 -6.15 -19.48
N PRO A 57 -3.76 -7.07 -19.67
CA PRO A 57 -3.22 -7.86 -18.57
C PRO A 57 -2.44 -7.00 -17.55
N ILE A 58 -1.75 -5.96 -18.03
CA ILE A 58 -1.07 -4.99 -17.18
C ILE A 58 -2.10 -4.22 -16.36
N LEU A 59 -3.14 -3.70 -17.01
CA LEU A 59 -4.20 -2.92 -16.35
C LEU A 59 -4.94 -3.73 -15.29
N ILE A 60 -5.25 -5.00 -15.58
CA ILE A 60 -5.86 -5.93 -14.62
C ILE A 60 -4.92 -6.19 -13.45
N GLY A 61 -3.63 -6.43 -13.71
CA GLY A 61 -2.62 -6.62 -12.68
C GLY A 61 -2.48 -5.40 -11.75
N VAL A 62 -2.43 -4.20 -12.31
CA VAL A 62 -2.42 -2.92 -11.57
C VAL A 62 -3.67 -2.79 -10.70
N GLY A 63 -4.86 -3.01 -11.28
CA GLY A 63 -6.12 -2.88 -10.56
C GLY A 63 -6.27 -3.85 -9.38
N ILE A 64 -5.85 -5.10 -9.57
CA ILE A 64 -5.82 -6.08 -8.46
C ILE A 64 -4.80 -5.66 -7.40
N GLY A 65 -3.60 -5.22 -7.82
CA GLY A 65 -2.57 -4.72 -6.93
C GLY A 65 -3.06 -3.54 -6.08
N GLU A 66 -3.77 -2.59 -6.67
CA GLU A 66 -4.34 -1.45 -5.96
C GLU A 66 -5.40 -1.87 -4.92
N ILE A 67 -6.34 -2.74 -5.30
CA ILE A 67 -7.39 -3.21 -4.37
C ILE A 67 -6.77 -3.93 -3.17
N ILE A 68 -5.80 -4.83 -3.40
CA ILE A 68 -5.11 -5.55 -2.33
C ILE A 68 -4.32 -4.58 -1.45
N GLY A 69 -3.63 -3.60 -2.06
CA GLY A 69 -2.86 -2.58 -1.35
C GLY A 69 -3.72 -1.74 -0.43
N LEU A 70 -4.90 -1.33 -0.90
CA LEU A 70 -5.88 -0.57 -0.12
C LEU A 70 -6.46 -1.40 1.04
N ILE A 71 -6.80 -2.67 0.82
CA ILE A 71 -7.29 -3.55 1.88
C ILE A 71 -6.24 -3.72 2.98
N LEU A 72 -4.98 -3.99 2.61
CA LEU A 72 -3.89 -4.14 3.56
C LEU A 72 -3.59 -2.83 4.32
N ALA A 73 -3.62 -1.69 3.61
CA ALA A 73 -3.45 -0.37 4.23
C ALA A 73 -4.54 -0.10 5.28
N LEU A 74 -5.81 -0.40 4.97
CA LEU A 74 -6.92 -0.27 5.91
C LEU A 74 -6.76 -1.18 7.13
N ILE A 75 -6.31 -2.43 6.94
CA ILE A 75 -6.05 -3.36 8.04
C ILE A 75 -4.96 -2.81 8.97
N VAL A 76 -3.87 -2.26 8.42
CA VAL A 76 -2.78 -1.69 9.22
C VAL A 76 -3.23 -0.47 10.01
N ILE A 77 -3.98 0.43 9.38
CA ILE A 77 -4.58 1.59 10.07
C ILE A 77 -5.52 1.11 11.19
N TRP A 78 -6.36 0.11 10.91
CA TRP A 78 -7.31 -0.45 11.87
C TRP A 78 -6.62 -1.11 13.07
N MET A 79 -5.56 -1.89 12.85
CA MET A 79 -4.76 -2.47 13.93
C MET A 79 -4.04 -1.41 14.77
N GLY A 80 -3.49 -0.36 14.13
CA GLY A 80 -2.88 0.77 14.83
C GLY A 80 -3.87 1.46 15.76
N ASN A 81 -5.08 1.73 15.29
CA ASN A 81 -6.15 2.37 16.07
C ASN A 81 -6.64 1.49 17.23
N LYS A 82 -6.68 0.16 17.05
CA LYS A 82 -7.09 -0.79 18.11
C LYS A 82 -6.08 -0.82 19.26
N ASN A 83 -4.80 -0.62 18.95
CA ASN A 83 -3.72 -0.61 19.95
C ASN A 83 -3.74 0.65 20.83
N GLU A 84 -4.25 1.77 20.31
CA GLU A 84 -4.45 3.01 21.08
C GLU A 84 -5.71 2.97 21.96
N SER A 85 -6.75 2.24 21.57
CA SER A 85 -8.01 2.12 22.33
C SER A 85 -7.94 1.16 23.53
N SER A 86 -6.88 0.34 23.66
CA SER A 86 -6.73 -0.62 24.76
C SER A 86 -5.72 -0.20 25.84
N ILE A 87 -5.16 1.01 25.73
CA ILE A 87 -4.26 1.65 26.70
C ILE A 87 -5.04 2.75 27.40
#